data_AF-A0A7V8X9U6-F1
#
_entry.id   AF-A0A7V8X9U6-F1
#
_cell.length_a   1.000
_cell.length_b   1.000
_cell.length_c   1.000
_cell.angle_alpha   90.00
_cell.angle_beta   90.00
_cell.angle_gamma   90.00
#
_symmetry.space_group_name_H-M   'P 1'
#
loop_
_entity.id
_entity.type
_entity.pdbx_description
1 polymer ?
#
loop_
_entity_poly.entity_id
_entity_poly.type
_entity_poly.pdbx_seq_one_letter_code
_entity_poly.pdbx_strand_id
1 'polypeptide(L)'
;MMRRAALIVLDGLGVGAAQDAAVWGDAGSATLGNVVRATPGLELPALTALGLGHCGDTGLPRPTHTLAAHGTAQPLSQGKDSTTGHWELCGVVLERPFPTFPQGFPAALLDTFASRTGRRVIGNVAASGTAILDRLGAQHIASGDWIVYTSADSVFQLAAHESVVPLTELYPACEIARELLVGPLGVARVIARPFRGADGRWERTASRRDFSLEPVAPTLLDHLASAGIPVTGVGKVDDLFAGRGVTSTHAATNAEAYALIDRALGTMESGLLLANVIEFDQSWGHRNDVAGFAGGLEELDRWIAGAIDRVRPDDLIIFTADHGNDPTTPSTDHSRERVPLLIAGGKVRPVSIGERATFADAGQTIADFLGVKPLAAGTSFLREVWAE
;
A
#
# COMPACT_ATOMS: atom_id res chain seq x y z
N MET A 1 12.68 -26.26 -11.08
CA MET A 1 12.38 -26.55 -9.66
C MET A 1 11.20 -25.65 -9.28
N MET A 2 10.18 -26.16 -8.60
CA MET A 2 9.00 -25.37 -8.22
C MET A 2 9.36 -24.45 -7.04
N ARG A 3 9.72 -23.20 -7.34
CA ARG A 3 10.13 -22.19 -6.34
C ARG A 3 8.93 -21.38 -5.87
N ARG A 4 8.96 -20.97 -4.59
CA ARG A 4 7.90 -20.18 -3.95
C ARG A 4 8.52 -18.94 -3.33
N ALA A 5 8.02 -17.78 -3.70
CA ALA A 5 8.41 -16.51 -3.11
C ALA A 5 7.21 -15.87 -2.42
N ALA A 6 7.46 -15.10 -1.37
CA ALA A 6 6.47 -14.23 -0.75
C ALA A 6 7.03 -12.83 -0.59
N LEU A 7 6.27 -11.83 -1.01
CA LEU A 7 6.47 -10.42 -0.70
C LEU A 7 5.34 -9.97 0.21
N ILE A 8 5.68 -9.69 1.46
CA ILE A 8 4.72 -9.32 2.50
C ILE A 8 5.00 -7.86 2.87
N VAL A 9 4.10 -6.98 2.44
CA VAL A 9 4.18 -5.54 2.66
C VAL A 9 3.39 -5.18 3.91
N LEU A 10 4.09 -4.61 4.88
CA LEU A 10 3.58 -4.08 6.14
C LEU A 10 3.32 -2.58 5.91
N ASP A 11 2.12 -2.26 5.42
CA ASP A 11 1.74 -0.96 4.85
C ASP A 11 2.08 0.19 5.82
N GLY A 12 2.92 1.13 5.40
CA GLY A 12 3.32 2.27 6.25
C GLY A 12 4.32 1.98 7.38
N LEU A 13 4.91 0.78 7.50
CA LEU A 13 5.93 0.47 8.52
C LEU A 13 7.34 0.99 8.14
N GLY A 14 7.50 2.32 8.12
CA GLY A 14 8.78 2.99 7.87
C GLY A 14 9.80 2.81 8.99
N VAL A 15 11.09 2.90 8.63
CA VAL A 15 12.22 2.71 9.57
C VAL A 15 13.22 3.87 9.53
N GLY A 16 12.70 5.08 9.36
CA GLY A 16 13.47 6.31 9.38
C GLY A 16 13.49 7.03 8.05
N ALA A 17 13.54 8.36 8.13
CA ALA A 17 13.53 9.30 7.02
C ALA A 17 14.41 8.87 5.84
N ALA A 18 13.84 8.93 4.64
CA ALA A 18 14.58 8.78 3.39
C ALA A 18 15.51 9.97 3.16
N GLN A 19 16.44 9.82 2.20
CA GLN A 19 17.41 10.88 1.88
C GLN A 19 16.74 12.20 1.45
N ASP A 20 15.58 12.12 0.78
CA ASP A 20 14.82 13.26 0.29
C ASP A 20 13.68 13.70 1.23
N ALA A 21 13.55 13.12 2.43
CA ALA A 21 12.42 13.35 3.33
C ALA A 21 12.15 14.83 3.63
N ALA A 22 13.20 15.66 3.72
CA ALA A 22 13.06 17.10 3.94
C ALA A 22 12.30 17.82 2.81
N VAL A 23 12.41 17.36 1.56
CA VAL A 23 11.66 17.89 0.41
C VAL A 23 10.16 17.66 0.57
N TRP A 24 9.79 16.57 1.24
CA TRP A 24 8.42 16.16 1.51
C TRP A 24 7.87 16.72 2.83
N GLY A 25 8.69 17.47 3.59
CA GLY A 25 8.32 17.97 4.92
C GLY A 25 8.42 16.92 6.03
N ASP A 26 9.00 15.76 5.75
CA ASP A 26 8.99 14.58 6.64
C ASP A 26 10.34 14.38 7.35
N ALA A 27 11.15 15.44 7.49
CA ALA A 27 12.45 15.37 8.15
C ALA A 27 12.29 14.90 9.61
N GLY A 28 13.01 13.83 9.98
CA GLY A 28 12.96 13.23 11.31
C GLY A 28 11.85 12.20 11.53
N SER A 29 11.03 11.92 10.50
CA SER A 29 10.12 10.77 10.51
C SER A 29 10.89 9.48 10.75
N ALA A 30 10.35 8.62 11.60
CA ALA A 30 10.89 7.30 11.87
C ALA A 30 9.77 6.44 12.48
N THR A 31 8.83 6.01 11.65
CA THR A 31 7.57 5.39 12.10
C THR A 31 7.80 4.35 13.19
N LEU A 32 8.57 3.30 12.90
CA LEU A 32 8.86 2.25 13.89
C LEU A 32 9.64 2.79 15.10
N GLY A 33 10.70 3.56 14.86
CA GLY A 33 11.55 4.11 15.92
C GLY A 33 10.79 5.01 16.90
N ASN A 34 9.92 5.86 16.40
CA ASN A 34 9.12 6.78 17.20
C ASN A 34 8.01 6.05 17.95
N VAL A 35 7.34 5.05 17.34
CA VAL A 35 6.37 4.20 18.04
C VAL A 35 7.03 3.45 19.21
N VAL A 36 8.21 2.86 18.99
CA VAL A 36 8.97 2.16 20.05
C VAL A 36 9.36 3.13 21.15
N ARG A 37 9.87 4.33 20.82
CA ARG A 37 10.21 5.36 21.82
C ARG A 37 9.00 5.85 22.62
N ALA A 38 7.83 5.95 21.98
CA ALA A 38 6.59 6.37 22.60
C ALA A 38 5.90 5.26 23.42
N THR A 39 6.36 4.01 23.31
CA THR A 39 5.78 2.84 23.98
C THR A 39 6.82 2.11 24.84
N PRO A 40 7.18 2.65 26.03
CA PRO A 40 8.14 2.00 26.91
C PRO A 40 7.72 0.57 27.28
N GLY A 41 8.63 -0.39 27.09
CA GLY A 41 8.38 -1.80 27.39
C GLY A 41 7.81 -2.61 26.22
N LEU A 42 7.64 -2.02 25.03
CA LEU A 42 7.31 -2.77 23.82
C LEU A 42 8.47 -3.73 23.47
N GLU A 43 8.18 -5.03 23.53
CA GLU A 43 9.14 -6.10 23.20
C GLU A 43 8.72 -6.81 21.91
N LEU A 44 9.62 -6.85 20.93
CA LEU A 44 9.42 -7.50 19.64
C LEU A 44 10.53 -8.55 19.39
N PRO A 45 10.58 -9.63 20.19
CA PRO A 45 11.68 -10.58 20.16
C PRO A 45 11.84 -11.32 18.82
N ALA A 46 10.75 -11.67 18.13
CA ALA A 46 10.84 -12.40 16.87
C ALA A 46 11.37 -11.50 15.74
N LEU A 47 10.84 -10.29 15.63
CA LEU A 47 11.32 -9.26 14.70
C LEU A 47 12.76 -8.84 15.00
N THR A 48 13.11 -8.72 16.29
CA THR A 48 14.48 -8.47 16.71
C THR A 48 15.39 -9.61 16.25
N ALA A 49 15.00 -10.87 16.45
CA ALA A 49 15.77 -12.05 16.02
C ALA A 49 15.91 -12.13 14.48
N LEU A 50 14.93 -11.67 13.71
CA LEU A 50 15.06 -11.52 12.25
C LEU A 50 16.06 -10.43 11.85
N GLY A 51 16.41 -9.50 12.74
CA GLY A 51 17.37 -8.44 12.49
C GLY A 51 16.76 -7.06 12.28
N LEU A 52 15.47 -6.85 12.59
CA LEU A 52 14.80 -5.55 12.41
C LEU A 52 15.52 -4.40 13.13
N GLY A 53 16.17 -4.66 14.27
CA GLY A 53 17.00 -3.66 14.97
C GLY A 53 18.14 -3.07 14.15
N HIS A 54 18.60 -3.77 13.10
CA HIS A 54 19.64 -3.31 12.18
C HIS A 54 19.08 -2.50 10.99
N CYS A 55 17.77 -2.42 10.81
CA CYS A 55 17.12 -1.76 9.68
C CYS A 55 16.85 -0.27 9.98
N GLY A 56 17.85 0.60 9.89
CA GLY A 56 17.63 2.05 10.06
C GLY A 56 17.39 2.50 11.52
N ASP A 57 16.43 3.40 11.73
CA ASP A 57 16.01 3.88 13.07
C ASP A 57 14.71 3.18 13.51
N THR A 58 14.87 2.05 14.18
CA THR A 58 13.74 1.23 14.67
C THR A 58 13.51 1.35 16.17
N GLY A 59 14.43 1.95 16.92
CA GLY A 59 14.40 1.95 18.38
C GLY A 59 14.59 0.56 19.03
N LEU A 60 14.75 -0.51 18.24
CA LEU A 60 14.89 -1.88 18.74
C LEU A 60 16.35 -2.27 19.00
N PRO A 61 16.60 -3.25 19.89
CA PRO A 61 17.94 -3.81 20.09
C PRO A 61 18.52 -4.41 18.80
N ARG A 62 19.85 -4.29 18.65
CA ARG A 62 20.61 -4.90 17.55
C ARG A 62 21.19 -6.23 18.01
N PRO A 63 20.63 -7.39 17.59
CA PRO A 63 21.17 -8.67 18.03
C PRO A 63 22.53 -8.93 17.39
N THR A 64 23.37 -9.72 18.06
CA THR A 64 24.68 -10.15 17.54
C THR A 64 24.55 -11.19 16.43
N HIS A 65 23.47 -11.98 16.45
CA HIS A 65 23.13 -12.99 15.46
C HIS A 65 21.70 -12.77 14.98
N THR A 66 21.48 -12.86 13.67
CA THR A 66 20.15 -12.77 13.06
C THR A 66 19.75 -14.10 12.45
N LEU A 67 18.44 -14.33 12.33
CA LEU A 67 17.86 -15.50 11.67
C LEU A 67 17.58 -15.27 10.18
N ALA A 68 17.63 -14.03 9.73
CA ALA A 68 17.35 -13.61 8.36
C ALA A 68 18.45 -12.69 7.84
N ALA A 69 18.49 -12.54 6.52
CA ALA A 69 19.18 -11.42 5.91
C ALA A 69 18.38 -10.13 6.15
N HIS A 70 19.08 -9.02 6.34
CA HIS A 70 18.44 -7.77 6.74
C HIS A 70 19.08 -6.54 6.09
N GLY A 71 18.28 -5.51 5.88
CA GLY A 71 18.72 -4.23 5.32
C GLY A 71 17.60 -3.21 5.29
N THR A 72 17.80 -2.14 4.54
CA THR A 72 16.78 -1.13 4.25
C THR A 72 16.70 -0.88 2.76
N ALA A 73 15.61 -0.30 2.27
CA ALA A 73 15.54 0.23 0.92
C ALA A 73 15.13 1.71 0.94
N GLN A 74 15.70 2.49 0.01
CA GLN A 74 15.31 3.88 -0.24
C GLN A 74 14.15 3.94 -1.24
N PRO A 75 13.19 4.86 -1.08
CA PRO A 75 12.24 5.14 -2.14
C PRO A 75 12.94 5.90 -3.27
N LEU A 76 12.83 5.42 -4.51
CA LEU A 76 13.37 6.09 -5.68
C LEU A 76 12.30 6.92 -6.42
N SER A 77 11.07 6.43 -6.44
CA SER A 77 9.93 7.08 -7.08
C SER A 77 9.59 8.40 -6.39
N GLN A 78 9.18 9.38 -7.16
CA GLN A 78 8.68 10.66 -6.65
C GLN A 78 7.24 10.47 -6.18
N GLY A 79 7.03 10.00 -4.96
CA GLY A 79 5.70 9.78 -4.38
C GLY A 79 5.78 8.93 -3.11
N LYS A 80 4.93 9.20 -2.14
CA LYS A 80 4.93 8.49 -0.84
C LYS A 80 3.61 7.77 -0.54
N ASP A 81 2.73 7.63 -1.53
CA ASP A 81 1.48 6.87 -1.44
C ASP A 81 1.70 5.38 -1.69
N SER A 82 0.77 4.55 -1.22
CA SER A 82 0.90 3.09 -1.29
C SER A 82 0.97 2.55 -2.72
N THR A 83 0.30 3.20 -3.68
CA THR A 83 0.37 2.78 -5.09
C THR A 83 1.78 2.97 -5.63
N THR A 84 2.38 4.14 -5.39
CA THR A 84 3.77 4.42 -5.78
C THR A 84 4.74 3.40 -5.18
N GLY A 85 4.65 3.15 -3.87
CA GLY A 85 5.55 2.23 -3.18
C GLY A 85 5.42 0.78 -3.68
N HIS A 86 4.19 0.29 -3.86
CA HIS A 86 3.95 -1.05 -4.39
C HIS A 86 4.38 -1.22 -5.84
N TRP A 87 4.17 -0.21 -6.69
CA TRP A 87 4.65 -0.22 -8.07
C TRP A 87 6.17 -0.27 -8.12
N GLU A 88 6.86 0.49 -7.27
CA GLU A 88 8.30 0.46 -7.18
C GLU A 88 8.81 -0.90 -6.70
N LEU A 89 8.22 -1.47 -5.64
CA LEU A 89 8.50 -2.84 -5.19
C LEU A 89 8.38 -3.88 -6.31
N CYS A 90 7.53 -3.61 -7.30
CA CYS A 90 7.31 -4.46 -8.48
C CYS A 90 8.01 -3.95 -9.76
N GLY A 91 9.00 -3.07 -9.63
CA GLY A 91 9.93 -2.69 -10.71
C GLY A 91 9.54 -1.45 -11.53
N VAL A 92 8.54 -0.68 -11.10
CA VAL A 92 8.07 0.54 -11.78
C VAL A 92 8.40 1.77 -10.95
N VAL A 93 9.34 2.59 -11.43
CA VAL A 93 9.74 3.84 -10.78
C VAL A 93 8.97 5.00 -11.39
N LEU A 94 8.32 5.82 -10.55
CA LEU A 94 7.62 7.02 -11.00
C LEU A 94 8.53 8.24 -10.92
N GLU A 95 8.71 8.95 -12.04
CA GLU A 95 9.46 10.21 -12.06
C GLU A 95 8.68 11.41 -11.49
N ARG A 96 7.36 11.26 -11.31
CA ARG A 96 6.47 12.32 -10.81
C ARG A 96 5.43 11.71 -9.87
N PRO A 97 5.01 12.44 -8.83
CA PRO A 97 3.96 11.97 -7.94
C PRO A 97 2.61 11.99 -8.62
N PHE A 98 1.70 11.17 -8.12
CA PHE A 98 0.30 11.32 -8.46
C PHE A 98 -0.18 12.74 -8.07
N PRO A 99 -0.93 13.42 -8.94
CA PRO A 99 -1.36 14.78 -8.70
C PRO A 99 -2.39 14.83 -7.56
N THR A 100 -2.26 15.81 -6.67
CA THR A 100 -3.27 16.13 -5.66
C THR A 100 -4.00 17.42 -6.04
N PHE A 101 -5.22 17.60 -5.54
CA PHE A 101 -6.11 18.70 -5.95
C PHE A 101 -6.68 19.46 -4.73
N PRO A 102 -5.83 20.07 -3.88
CA PRO A 102 -6.29 20.73 -2.65
C PRO A 102 -7.29 21.87 -2.89
N GLN A 103 -7.25 22.50 -4.08
CA GLN A 103 -8.17 23.56 -4.51
C GLN A 103 -9.31 23.03 -5.41
N GLY A 104 -9.51 21.72 -5.45
CA GLY A 104 -10.43 21.07 -6.37
C GLY A 104 -9.83 20.82 -7.75
N PHE A 105 -10.58 20.08 -8.55
CA PHE A 105 -10.27 19.74 -9.94
C PHE A 105 -10.49 20.92 -10.89
N PRO A 106 -9.78 20.97 -12.03
CA PRO A 106 -9.99 21.99 -13.06
C PRO A 106 -11.43 22.00 -13.59
N ALA A 107 -11.98 23.19 -13.81
CA ALA A 107 -13.36 23.34 -14.32
C ALA A 107 -13.59 22.58 -15.64
N ALA A 108 -12.64 22.65 -16.59
CA ALA A 108 -12.73 21.95 -17.87
C ALA A 108 -12.88 20.42 -17.73
N LEU A 109 -12.25 19.82 -16.71
CA LEU A 109 -12.43 18.38 -16.40
C LEU A 109 -13.87 18.11 -15.95
N LEU A 110 -14.38 18.92 -15.03
CA LEU A 110 -15.72 18.75 -14.47
C LEU A 110 -16.82 19.05 -15.49
N ASP A 111 -16.62 20.02 -16.38
CA ASP A 111 -17.54 20.32 -17.48
C ASP A 111 -17.64 19.14 -18.45
N THR A 112 -16.49 18.55 -18.80
CA THR A 112 -16.44 17.34 -19.65
C THR A 112 -17.11 16.16 -18.96
N PHE A 113 -16.81 15.93 -17.68
CA PHE A 113 -17.41 14.89 -16.87
C PHE A 113 -18.94 15.06 -16.76
N ALA A 114 -19.42 16.27 -16.48
CA ALA A 114 -20.83 16.59 -16.41
C ALA A 114 -21.54 16.36 -17.75
N SER A 115 -20.90 16.77 -18.86
CA SER A 115 -21.43 16.53 -20.21
C SER A 115 -21.52 15.05 -20.56
N ARG A 116 -20.53 14.23 -20.16
CA ARG A 116 -20.52 12.79 -20.47
C ARG A 116 -21.49 11.98 -19.59
N THR A 117 -21.75 12.44 -18.37
CA THR A 117 -22.62 11.74 -17.42
C THR A 117 -24.06 12.28 -17.41
N GLY A 118 -24.31 13.45 -18.01
CA GLY A 118 -25.65 14.04 -18.10
C GLY A 118 -26.13 14.72 -16.81
N ARG A 119 -25.26 14.93 -15.82
CA ARG A 119 -25.58 15.60 -14.54
C ARG A 119 -24.52 16.63 -14.22
N ARG A 120 -24.91 17.72 -13.55
CA ARG A 120 -23.92 18.73 -13.14
C ARG A 120 -23.14 18.24 -11.93
N VAL A 121 -22.10 18.98 -11.58
CA VAL A 121 -21.24 18.69 -10.42
C VAL A 121 -21.44 19.77 -9.35
N ILE A 122 -21.53 19.32 -8.10
CA ILE A 122 -21.49 20.16 -6.91
C ILE A 122 -20.33 19.74 -6.00
N GLY A 123 -19.82 20.66 -5.18
CA GLY A 123 -18.66 20.42 -4.32
C GLY A 123 -17.37 20.92 -4.94
N ASN A 124 -16.56 20.01 -5.48
CA ASN A 124 -15.20 20.26 -5.99
C ASN A 124 -14.24 20.88 -4.96
N VAL A 125 -14.11 20.24 -3.79
CA VAL A 125 -13.18 20.68 -2.74
C VAL A 125 -12.50 19.48 -2.09
N ALA A 126 -11.42 19.72 -1.35
CA ALA A 126 -10.91 18.76 -0.38
C ALA A 126 -11.83 18.73 0.85
N ALA A 127 -12.35 17.56 1.22
CA ALA A 127 -13.23 17.40 2.38
C ALA A 127 -13.28 15.94 2.88
N SER A 128 -13.63 15.76 4.16
CA SER A 128 -13.98 14.43 4.67
C SER A 128 -15.33 13.97 4.09
N GLY A 129 -15.50 12.65 3.96
CA GLY A 129 -16.75 12.06 3.45
C GLY A 129 -17.98 12.41 4.29
N THR A 130 -17.84 12.58 5.60
CA THR A 130 -18.95 13.00 6.46
C THR A 130 -19.29 14.47 6.22
N ALA A 131 -18.28 15.36 6.26
CA ALA A 131 -18.50 16.80 6.12
C ALA A 131 -19.08 17.18 4.75
N ILE A 132 -18.67 16.49 3.67
CA ILE A 132 -19.20 16.79 2.33
C ILE A 132 -20.67 16.37 2.20
N LEU A 133 -21.08 15.27 2.83
CA LEU A 133 -22.47 14.82 2.83
C LEU A 133 -23.35 15.72 3.69
N ASP A 134 -22.89 16.11 4.88
CA ASP A 134 -23.62 17.07 5.74
C ASP A 134 -23.89 18.39 5.00
N ARG A 135 -22.91 18.84 4.20
CA ARG A 135 -23.02 20.09 3.43
C ARG A 135 -23.87 19.96 2.17
N LEU A 136 -23.76 18.87 1.42
CA LEU A 136 -24.28 18.77 0.05
C LEU A 136 -25.30 17.65 -0.18
N GLY A 137 -25.53 16.77 0.79
CA GLY A 137 -26.44 15.61 0.66
C GLY A 137 -27.87 16.02 0.31
N ALA A 138 -28.42 17.03 0.99
CA ALA A 138 -29.76 17.54 0.70
C ALA A 138 -29.87 18.18 -0.70
N GLN A 139 -28.83 18.93 -1.11
CA GLN A 139 -28.77 19.53 -2.44
C GLN A 139 -28.69 18.46 -3.53
N HIS A 140 -27.88 17.41 -3.31
CA HIS A 140 -27.80 16.26 -4.22
C HIS A 140 -29.15 15.58 -4.36
N ILE A 141 -29.88 15.33 -3.27
CA ILE A 141 -31.20 14.69 -3.35
C ILE A 141 -32.18 15.54 -4.16
N ALA A 142 -32.17 16.85 -3.98
CA ALA A 142 -33.09 17.75 -4.67
C ALA A 142 -32.78 17.91 -6.18
N SER A 143 -31.50 17.84 -6.57
CA SER A 143 -31.05 18.14 -7.94
C SER A 143 -30.70 16.90 -8.76
N GLY A 144 -30.23 15.84 -8.10
CA GLY A 144 -29.54 14.72 -8.73
C GLY A 144 -28.13 15.04 -9.22
N ASP A 145 -27.55 16.20 -8.91
CA ASP A 145 -26.20 16.59 -9.33
C ASP A 145 -25.13 15.77 -8.59
N TRP A 146 -24.03 15.40 -9.26
CA TRP A 146 -22.94 14.64 -8.64
C TRP A 146 -22.24 15.41 -7.52
N ILE A 147 -22.01 14.78 -6.37
CA ILE A 147 -21.09 15.33 -5.37
C ILE A 147 -19.68 14.87 -5.73
N VAL A 148 -18.84 15.78 -6.23
CA VAL A 148 -17.42 15.51 -6.47
C VAL A 148 -16.59 16.15 -5.36
N TYR A 149 -15.63 15.41 -4.81
CA TYR A 149 -14.68 15.92 -3.82
C TYR A 149 -13.37 15.13 -3.84
N THR A 150 -12.36 15.60 -3.11
CA THR A 150 -11.04 14.96 -2.98
C THR A 150 -10.57 14.95 -1.52
N SER A 151 -9.41 14.35 -1.24
CA SER A 151 -8.75 14.34 0.08
C SER A 151 -7.34 14.95 -0.04
N ALA A 152 -6.51 14.75 0.99
CA ALA A 152 -5.08 15.03 0.90
C ALA A 152 -4.39 14.10 -0.13
N ASP A 153 -4.90 12.88 -0.29
CA ASP A 153 -4.40 11.89 -1.23
C ASP A 153 -4.80 12.20 -2.67
N SER A 154 -4.12 11.52 -3.60
CA SER A 154 -4.46 11.59 -5.02
C SER A 154 -5.71 10.76 -5.35
N VAL A 155 -6.89 11.31 -5.06
CA VAL A 155 -8.18 10.65 -5.30
C VAL A 155 -9.24 11.58 -5.88
N PHE A 156 -10.11 11.04 -6.72
CA PHE A 156 -11.37 11.66 -7.14
C PHE A 156 -12.53 10.86 -6.53
N GLN A 157 -13.34 11.49 -5.68
CA GLN A 157 -14.44 10.81 -5.00
C GLN A 157 -15.78 11.31 -5.53
N LEU A 158 -16.64 10.37 -5.91
CA LEU A 158 -17.96 10.62 -6.47
C LEU A 158 -19.03 10.09 -5.52
N ALA A 159 -19.71 10.99 -4.81
CA ALA A 159 -20.78 10.66 -3.88
C ALA A 159 -22.16 10.83 -4.53
N ALA A 160 -23.04 9.84 -4.29
CA ALA A 160 -24.43 9.90 -4.74
C ALA A 160 -25.35 9.08 -3.81
N HIS A 161 -26.57 9.56 -3.61
CA HIS A 161 -27.58 8.90 -2.82
C HIS A 161 -28.20 7.76 -3.64
N GLU A 162 -28.21 6.54 -3.11
CA GLU A 162 -28.57 5.34 -3.88
C GLU A 162 -30.00 5.34 -4.44
N SER A 163 -30.93 6.09 -3.83
CA SER A 163 -32.31 6.23 -4.35
C SER A 163 -32.46 7.30 -5.43
N VAL A 164 -31.46 8.15 -5.63
CA VAL A 164 -31.47 9.27 -6.59
C VAL A 164 -30.61 8.91 -7.80
N VAL A 165 -29.45 8.31 -7.54
CA VAL A 165 -28.58 7.75 -8.56
C VAL A 165 -28.24 6.32 -8.21
N PRO A 166 -28.81 5.32 -8.92
CA PRO A 166 -28.56 3.92 -8.63
C PRO A 166 -27.09 3.56 -8.92
N LEU A 167 -26.60 2.49 -8.29
CA LEU A 167 -25.23 2.01 -8.49
C LEU A 167 -24.89 1.70 -9.96
N THR A 168 -25.90 1.27 -10.73
CA THR A 168 -25.79 1.01 -12.18
C THR A 168 -25.50 2.26 -12.99
N GLU A 169 -25.67 3.46 -12.42
CA GLU A 169 -25.31 4.74 -13.02
C GLU A 169 -24.05 5.33 -12.37
N LEU A 170 -23.91 5.20 -11.04
CA LEU A 170 -22.73 5.68 -10.30
C LEU A 170 -21.43 5.00 -10.75
N TYR A 171 -21.43 3.69 -10.98
CA TYR A 171 -20.20 2.98 -11.36
C TYR A 171 -19.74 3.34 -12.78
N PRO A 172 -20.59 3.34 -13.83
CA PRO A 172 -20.18 3.86 -15.14
C PRO A 172 -19.72 5.32 -15.11
N ALA A 173 -20.31 6.17 -14.25
CA ALA A 173 -19.80 7.53 -14.07
C ALA A 173 -18.38 7.55 -13.48
N CYS A 174 -18.08 6.68 -12.52
CA CYS A 174 -16.70 6.54 -12.02
C CYS A 174 -15.73 6.05 -13.10
N GLU A 175 -16.15 5.13 -13.97
CA GLU A 175 -15.35 4.68 -15.13
C GLU A 175 -15.09 5.84 -16.11
N ILE A 176 -16.10 6.66 -16.40
CA ILE A 176 -15.94 7.89 -17.20
C ILE A 176 -14.94 8.85 -16.53
N ALA A 177 -15.06 9.08 -15.22
CA ALA A 177 -14.09 9.91 -14.51
C ALA A 177 -12.67 9.32 -14.62
N ARG A 178 -12.54 8.00 -14.51
CA ARG A 178 -11.25 7.30 -14.61
C ARG A 178 -10.58 7.50 -15.97
N GLU A 179 -11.34 7.40 -17.06
CA GLU A 179 -10.87 7.66 -18.43
C GLU A 179 -10.40 9.12 -18.62
N LEU A 180 -11.06 10.08 -17.97
CA LEU A 180 -10.72 11.50 -18.07
C LEU A 180 -9.51 11.87 -17.20
N LEU A 181 -9.33 11.20 -16.07
CA LEU A 181 -8.24 11.42 -15.12
C LEU A 181 -7.01 10.62 -15.56
N VAL A 182 -6.31 11.12 -16.57
CA VAL A 182 -5.08 10.54 -17.13
C VAL A 182 -3.96 11.59 -17.25
N GLY A 183 -2.73 11.14 -17.43
CA GLY A 183 -1.56 12.03 -17.61
C GLY A 183 -1.41 13.00 -16.43
N PRO A 184 -1.32 14.32 -16.66
CA PRO A 184 -1.20 15.31 -15.58
C PRO A 184 -2.39 15.37 -14.60
N LEU A 185 -3.53 14.80 -14.98
CA LEU A 185 -4.73 14.68 -14.13
C LEU A 185 -4.91 13.28 -13.55
N GLY A 186 -3.96 12.37 -13.79
CA GLY A 186 -4.03 10.97 -13.45
C GLY A 186 -3.97 10.71 -11.95
N VAL A 187 -5.08 10.88 -11.24
CA VAL A 187 -5.15 10.53 -9.82
C VAL A 187 -4.97 9.04 -9.60
N ALA A 188 -4.44 8.63 -8.45
CA ALA A 188 -4.22 7.22 -8.13
C ALA A 188 -5.54 6.43 -8.17
N ARG A 189 -6.63 6.96 -7.59
CA ARG A 189 -7.94 6.28 -7.55
C ARG A 189 -9.13 7.20 -7.81
N VAL A 190 -10.11 6.68 -8.55
CA VAL A 190 -11.48 7.20 -8.55
C VAL A 190 -12.31 6.33 -7.59
N ILE A 191 -13.13 6.93 -6.72
CA ILE A 191 -13.84 6.19 -5.67
C ILE A 191 -15.33 6.51 -5.71
N ALA A 192 -16.15 5.49 -5.95
CA ALA A 192 -17.58 5.55 -5.76
C ALA A 192 -17.93 5.59 -4.26
N ARG A 193 -18.69 6.60 -3.85
CA ARG A 193 -19.10 6.83 -2.46
C ARG A 193 -20.63 6.88 -2.36
N PRO A 194 -21.32 5.74 -2.58
CA PRO A 194 -22.76 5.69 -2.38
C PRO A 194 -23.12 5.96 -0.92
N PHE A 195 -24.24 6.64 -0.72
CA PHE A 195 -24.78 6.91 0.60
C PHE A 195 -26.30 6.77 0.65
N ARG A 196 -26.82 6.66 1.87
CA ARG A 196 -28.24 6.59 2.20
C ARG A 196 -28.57 7.59 3.30
N GLY A 197 -29.86 7.74 3.58
CA GLY A 197 -30.37 8.50 4.72
C GLY A 197 -31.24 9.68 4.30
N ALA A 198 -31.65 10.49 5.26
CA ALA A 198 -32.52 11.64 5.05
C ALA A 198 -32.38 12.64 6.20
N ASP A 199 -32.86 13.87 6.00
CA ASP A 199 -32.92 14.93 7.02
C ASP A 199 -31.57 15.21 7.69
N GLY A 200 -30.50 15.28 6.89
CA GLY A 200 -29.15 15.56 7.40
C GLY A 200 -28.48 14.39 8.12
N ARG A 201 -29.13 13.21 8.16
CA ARG A 201 -28.56 11.98 8.70
C ARG A 201 -28.12 11.10 7.53
N TRP A 202 -26.86 11.24 7.13
CA TRP A 202 -26.29 10.53 5.99
C TRP A 202 -25.39 9.38 6.44
N GLU A 203 -25.48 8.25 5.74
CA GLU A 203 -24.65 7.08 5.98
C GLU A 203 -24.02 6.61 4.68
N ARG A 204 -22.69 6.53 4.64
CA ARG A 204 -21.98 5.90 3.51
C ARG A 204 -22.19 4.39 3.55
N THR A 205 -22.45 3.77 2.41
CA THR A 205 -22.74 2.34 2.36
C THR A 205 -21.49 1.50 2.08
N ALA A 206 -21.62 0.18 2.31
CA ALA A 206 -20.59 -0.79 1.97
C ALA A 206 -20.43 -1.00 0.45
N SER A 207 -21.31 -0.42 -0.38
CA SER A 207 -21.24 -0.47 -1.85
C SER A 207 -20.19 0.48 -2.44
N ARG A 208 -19.20 0.89 -1.63
CA ARG A 208 -18.00 1.58 -2.11
C ARG A 208 -17.33 0.72 -3.18
N ARG A 209 -16.85 1.37 -4.25
CA ARG A 209 -15.98 0.74 -5.24
C ARG A 209 -14.88 1.70 -5.66
N ASP A 210 -13.67 1.18 -5.77
CA ASP A 210 -12.48 1.93 -6.17
C ASP A 210 -12.10 1.55 -7.61
N PHE A 211 -11.64 2.54 -8.37
CA PHE A 211 -11.22 2.42 -9.76
C PHE A 211 -9.81 3.01 -9.86
N SER A 212 -8.83 2.14 -9.68
CA SER A 212 -7.43 2.50 -9.62
C SER A 212 -6.85 2.76 -11.01
N LEU A 213 -5.80 3.58 -11.06
CA LEU A 213 -4.97 3.68 -12.26
C LEU A 213 -4.21 2.36 -12.45
N GLU A 214 -4.10 1.89 -13.69
CA GLU A 214 -3.23 0.77 -14.01
C GLU A 214 -1.75 1.16 -13.94
N PRO A 215 -0.84 0.23 -13.58
CA PRO A 215 0.60 0.45 -13.68
C PRO A 215 1.01 1.01 -15.05
N VAL A 216 1.78 2.11 -15.03
CA VAL A 216 2.20 2.83 -16.24
C VAL A 216 3.26 2.10 -17.07
N ALA A 217 3.84 1.04 -16.54
CA ALA A 217 4.83 0.19 -17.19
C ALA A 217 4.64 -1.28 -16.74
N PRO A 218 5.22 -2.27 -17.46
CA PRO A 218 5.22 -3.66 -17.02
C PRO A 218 5.85 -3.83 -15.64
N THR A 219 5.18 -4.57 -14.79
CA THR A 219 5.55 -4.90 -13.42
C THR A 219 6.09 -6.32 -13.32
N LEU A 220 6.62 -6.70 -12.15
CA LEU A 220 6.89 -8.10 -11.80
C LEU A 220 5.70 -9.02 -12.10
N LEU A 221 4.47 -8.57 -11.85
CA LEU A 221 3.26 -9.35 -12.08
C LEU A 221 3.05 -9.67 -13.57
N ASP A 222 3.33 -8.71 -14.46
CA ASP A 222 3.28 -8.92 -15.91
C ASP A 222 4.33 -9.94 -16.38
N HIS A 223 5.53 -9.89 -15.80
CA HIS A 223 6.62 -10.82 -16.11
C HIS A 223 6.28 -12.24 -15.66
N LEU A 224 5.69 -12.40 -14.48
CA LEU A 224 5.24 -13.69 -13.95
C LEU A 224 4.09 -14.26 -14.79
N ALA A 225 3.09 -13.44 -15.13
CA ALA A 225 1.98 -13.82 -15.98
C ALA A 225 2.46 -14.30 -17.36
N SER A 226 3.42 -13.58 -17.96
CA SER A 226 4.01 -13.95 -19.25
C SER A 226 4.78 -15.27 -19.21
N ALA A 227 5.30 -15.66 -18.04
CA ALA A 227 6.00 -16.92 -17.81
C ALA A 227 5.07 -18.06 -17.34
N GLY A 228 3.77 -17.79 -17.17
CA GLY A 228 2.80 -18.76 -16.63
C GLY A 228 3.03 -19.09 -15.15
N ILE A 229 3.69 -18.20 -14.40
CA ILE A 229 3.95 -18.37 -12.97
C ILE A 229 2.77 -17.78 -12.18
N PRO A 230 2.12 -18.56 -11.30
CA PRO A 230 0.93 -18.09 -10.58
C PRO A 230 1.28 -17.04 -9.52
N VAL A 231 0.35 -16.11 -9.30
CA VAL A 231 0.39 -15.11 -8.23
C VAL A 231 -0.84 -15.30 -7.33
N THR A 232 -0.61 -15.41 -6.02
CA THR A 232 -1.65 -15.40 -5.00
C THR A 232 -1.64 -14.03 -4.31
N GLY A 233 -2.74 -13.28 -4.41
CA GLY A 233 -2.88 -11.99 -3.73
C GLY A 233 -3.60 -12.10 -2.39
N VAL A 234 -3.11 -11.38 -1.38
CA VAL A 234 -3.78 -11.19 -0.07
C VAL A 234 -3.83 -9.70 0.27
N GLY A 235 -4.94 -9.25 0.85
CA GLY A 235 -5.15 -7.82 1.15
C GLY A 235 -5.60 -7.06 -0.09
N LYS A 236 -5.21 -5.79 -0.23
CA LYS A 236 -5.69 -4.89 -1.30
C LYS A 236 -4.74 -4.80 -2.50
N VAL A 237 -3.98 -5.86 -2.76
CA VAL A 237 -2.94 -5.82 -3.81
C VAL A 237 -3.57 -5.72 -5.20
N ASP A 238 -4.72 -6.34 -5.46
CA ASP A 238 -5.41 -6.15 -6.74
C ASP A 238 -5.85 -4.70 -6.96
N ASP A 239 -6.39 -4.02 -5.95
CA ASP A 239 -6.74 -2.61 -6.04
C ASP A 239 -5.51 -1.74 -6.35
N LEU A 240 -4.35 -2.03 -5.77
CA LEU A 240 -3.10 -1.28 -6.00
C LEU A 240 -2.54 -1.46 -7.42
N PHE A 241 -2.85 -2.59 -8.06
CA PHE A 241 -2.42 -2.89 -9.44
C PHE A 241 -3.59 -2.84 -10.45
N ALA A 242 -4.77 -2.33 -10.05
CA ALA A 242 -5.99 -2.34 -10.87
C ALA A 242 -6.34 -3.72 -11.47
N GLY A 243 -6.07 -4.80 -10.73
CA GLY A 243 -6.27 -6.19 -11.14
C GLY A 243 -5.26 -6.70 -12.18
N ARG A 244 -4.27 -5.89 -12.57
CA ARG A 244 -3.29 -6.25 -13.59
C ARG A 244 -2.30 -7.28 -13.04
N GLY A 245 -2.43 -8.53 -13.51
CA GLY A 245 -1.53 -9.63 -13.18
C GLY A 245 -1.74 -10.23 -11.79
N VAL A 246 -2.75 -9.79 -11.03
CA VAL A 246 -3.07 -10.31 -9.70
C VAL A 246 -4.56 -10.17 -9.39
N THR A 247 -5.13 -11.19 -8.74
CA THR A 247 -6.38 -11.10 -7.99
C THR A 247 -6.10 -11.41 -6.53
N SER A 248 -6.92 -10.91 -5.61
CA SER A 248 -6.65 -11.08 -4.19
C SER A 248 -7.87 -11.42 -3.34
N THR A 249 -7.61 -12.04 -2.20
CA THR A 249 -8.61 -12.13 -1.12
C THR A 249 -8.38 -10.97 -0.16
N HIS A 250 -9.36 -10.07 -0.07
CA HIS A 250 -9.29 -8.90 0.81
C HIS A 250 -9.42 -9.32 2.28
N ALA A 251 -8.59 -8.70 3.12
CA ALA A 251 -8.64 -8.82 4.57
C ALA A 251 -8.97 -7.44 5.16
N ALA A 252 -9.86 -7.40 6.14
CA ALA A 252 -10.21 -6.17 6.83
C ALA A 252 -9.24 -5.84 7.97
N THR A 253 -8.55 -6.86 8.49
CA THR A 253 -7.62 -6.76 9.63
C THR A 253 -6.30 -7.47 9.34
N ASN A 254 -5.27 -7.14 10.10
CA ASN A 254 -3.97 -7.80 10.07
C ASN A 254 -4.10 -9.28 10.45
N ALA A 255 -4.87 -9.61 11.50
CA ALA A 255 -5.20 -10.99 11.87
C ALA A 255 -5.73 -11.83 10.70
N GLU A 256 -6.70 -11.29 9.97
CA GLU A 256 -7.26 -11.95 8.79
C GLU A 256 -6.22 -12.10 7.68
N ALA A 257 -5.41 -11.07 7.43
CA ALA A 257 -4.33 -11.11 6.45
C ALA A 257 -3.30 -12.19 6.79
N TYR A 258 -2.88 -12.29 8.05
CA TYR A 258 -1.97 -13.31 8.55
C TYR A 258 -2.52 -14.73 8.36
N ALA A 259 -3.79 -14.96 8.66
CA ALA A 259 -4.44 -16.25 8.44
C ALA A 259 -4.52 -16.62 6.95
N LEU A 260 -4.73 -15.64 6.06
CA LEU A 260 -4.71 -15.84 4.61
C LEU A 260 -3.30 -16.10 4.09
N ILE A 261 -2.29 -15.40 4.60
CA ILE A 261 -0.88 -15.63 4.28
C ILE A 261 -0.49 -17.07 4.68
N ASP A 262 -0.81 -17.49 5.91
CA ASP A 262 -0.53 -18.84 6.39
C ASP A 262 -1.20 -19.91 5.53
N ARG A 263 -2.46 -19.69 5.16
CA ARG A 263 -3.18 -20.58 4.25
C ARG A 263 -2.48 -20.65 2.89
N ALA A 264 -2.15 -19.50 2.30
CA ALA A 264 -1.50 -19.42 1.00
C ALA A 264 -0.15 -20.15 1.03
N LEU A 265 0.72 -19.87 2.01
CA LEU A 265 2.00 -20.55 2.19
C LEU A 265 1.84 -22.05 2.44
N GLY A 266 0.75 -22.48 3.08
CA GLY A 266 0.42 -23.89 3.28
C GLY A 266 0.02 -24.61 1.99
N THR A 267 -0.75 -23.95 1.11
CA THR A 267 -1.38 -24.60 -0.06
C THR A 267 -0.64 -24.38 -1.38
N MET A 268 0.15 -23.31 -1.53
CA MET A 268 0.79 -23.02 -2.82
C MET A 268 1.92 -24.02 -3.14
N GLU A 269 1.99 -24.41 -4.41
CA GLU A 269 3.02 -25.32 -4.93
C GLU A 269 4.22 -24.57 -5.52
N SER A 270 3.97 -23.46 -6.22
CA SER A 270 4.98 -22.59 -6.86
C SER A 270 4.43 -21.17 -7.01
N GLY A 271 5.31 -20.20 -7.31
CA GLY A 271 4.92 -18.84 -7.70
C GLY A 271 5.15 -17.79 -6.63
N LEU A 272 4.37 -16.71 -6.68
CA LEU A 272 4.47 -15.55 -5.79
C LEU A 272 3.24 -15.43 -4.90
N LEU A 273 3.45 -15.28 -3.60
CA LEU A 273 2.51 -14.64 -2.69
C LEU A 273 2.79 -13.14 -2.64
N LEU A 274 1.84 -12.30 -2.99
CA LEU A 274 1.91 -10.86 -2.79
C LEU A 274 0.85 -10.47 -1.76
N ALA A 275 1.28 -10.01 -0.59
CA ALA A 275 0.38 -9.67 0.51
C ALA A 275 0.57 -8.22 0.92
N ASN A 276 -0.54 -7.51 1.16
CA ASN A 276 -0.55 -6.21 1.80
C ASN A 276 -1.29 -6.27 3.17
N VAL A 277 -0.59 -5.88 4.23
CA VAL A 277 -1.05 -5.89 5.63
C VAL A 277 -1.32 -4.44 6.06
N ILE A 278 -2.59 -4.06 6.04
CA ILE A 278 -3.00 -2.65 5.85
C ILE A 278 -3.26 -1.83 7.13
N GLU A 279 -3.37 -2.44 8.31
CA GLU A 279 -3.85 -1.68 9.49
C GLU A 279 -2.82 -0.70 10.04
N PHE A 280 -1.52 -0.97 9.84
CA PHE A 280 -0.42 -0.07 10.17
C PHE A 280 -0.62 1.32 9.55
N ASP A 281 -1.08 1.36 8.31
CA ASP A 281 -1.43 2.59 7.61
C ASP A 281 -2.88 3.05 7.90
N GLN A 282 -3.86 2.22 7.54
CA GLN A 282 -5.27 2.60 7.43
C GLN A 282 -5.95 2.83 8.80
N SER A 283 -5.59 2.01 9.79
CA SER A 283 -6.23 2.00 11.10
C SER A 283 -5.48 2.85 12.11
N TRP A 284 -4.15 2.90 12.03
CA TRP A 284 -3.32 3.50 13.09
C TRP A 284 -2.47 4.68 12.62
N GLY A 285 -1.71 4.55 11.54
CA GLY A 285 -0.83 5.60 11.00
C GLY A 285 -1.57 6.91 10.72
N HIS A 286 -2.51 6.90 9.77
CA HIS A 286 -3.31 8.07 9.41
C HIS A 286 -4.14 8.66 10.57
N ARG A 287 -4.38 7.88 11.63
CA ARG A 287 -5.16 8.29 12.79
C ARG A 287 -4.30 8.75 13.96
N ASN A 288 -2.97 8.73 13.81
CA ASN A 288 -2.01 9.02 14.85
C ASN A 288 -2.27 8.21 16.14
N ASP A 289 -2.66 6.94 15.96
CA ASP A 289 -2.96 6.01 17.04
C ASP A 289 -1.73 5.16 17.37
N VAL A 290 -0.85 5.74 18.20
CA VAL A 290 0.39 5.07 18.65
C VAL A 290 0.10 3.77 19.38
N ALA A 291 -0.94 3.74 20.23
CA ALA A 291 -1.27 2.56 21.03
C ALA A 291 -1.78 1.41 20.15
N GLY A 292 -2.65 1.71 19.18
CA GLY A 292 -3.10 0.75 18.19
C GLY A 292 -1.94 0.22 17.34
N PHE A 293 -1.04 1.11 16.89
CA PHE A 293 0.14 0.73 16.12
C PHE A 293 1.04 -0.24 16.91
N ALA A 294 1.33 0.08 18.18
CA ALA A 294 2.13 -0.78 19.06
C ALA A 294 1.48 -2.16 19.28
N GLY A 295 0.17 -2.22 19.51
CA GLY A 295 -0.56 -3.49 19.60
C GLY A 295 -0.49 -4.31 18.31
N GLY A 296 -0.55 -3.65 17.16
CA GLY A 296 -0.33 -4.28 15.85
C GLY A 296 1.07 -4.86 15.67
N LEU A 297 2.09 -4.20 16.22
CA LEU A 297 3.47 -4.71 16.21
C LEU A 297 3.62 -5.97 17.08
N GLU A 298 3.00 -5.99 18.27
CA GLU A 298 2.99 -7.19 19.13
C GLU A 298 2.25 -8.36 18.48
N GLU A 299 1.19 -8.09 17.72
CA GLU A 299 0.50 -9.10 16.93
C GLU A 299 1.36 -9.64 15.79
N LEU A 300 2.00 -8.75 15.03
CA LEU A 300 2.94 -9.11 13.96
C LEU A 300 4.09 -9.96 14.50
N ASP A 301 4.70 -9.57 15.63
CA ASP A 301 5.82 -10.29 16.24
C ASP A 301 5.42 -11.72 16.63
N ARG A 302 4.26 -11.87 17.29
CA ARG A 302 3.71 -13.19 17.64
C ARG A 302 3.42 -14.04 16.41
N TRP A 303 2.89 -13.45 15.35
CA TRP A 303 2.63 -14.17 14.11
C TRP A 303 3.93 -14.61 13.43
N ILE A 304 4.92 -13.72 13.32
CA ILE A 304 6.24 -14.01 12.75
C ILE A 304 6.95 -15.14 13.51
N ALA A 305 6.88 -15.15 14.84
CA ALA A 305 7.45 -16.20 15.66
C ALA A 305 6.99 -17.61 15.23
N GLY A 306 5.72 -17.75 14.84
CA GLY A 306 5.21 -19.02 14.31
C GLY A 306 5.37 -19.20 12.80
N ALA A 307 5.37 -18.11 12.02
CA ALA A 307 5.42 -18.17 10.56
C ALA A 307 6.78 -18.67 10.04
N ILE A 308 7.89 -18.24 10.68
CA ILE A 308 9.26 -18.63 10.29
C ILE A 308 9.46 -20.14 10.34
N ASP A 309 8.90 -20.82 11.34
CA ASP A 309 9.01 -22.27 11.51
C ASP A 309 8.29 -23.07 10.41
N ARG A 310 7.35 -22.43 9.69
CA ARG A 310 6.57 -23.05 8.61
C ARG A 310 7.17 -22.86 7.22
N VAL A 311 8.28 -22.10 7.12
CA VAL A 311 8.95 -21.80 5.86
C VAL A 311 9.61 -23.05 5.31
N ARG A 312 9.32 -23.41 4.05
CA ARG A 312 9.93 -24.58 3.42
C ARG A 312 11.39 -24.28 3.05
N PRO A 313 12.24 -25.31 2.90
CA PRO A 313 13.66 -25.12 2.61
C PRO A 313 13.97 -24.26 1.38
N ASP A 314 13.13 -24.35 0.34
CA ASP A 314 13.30 -23.64 -0.94
C ASP A 314 12.38 -22.41 -1.08
N ASP A 315 11.84 -21.89 0.03
CA ASP A 315 11.07 -20.65 0.02
C ASP A 315 11.97 -19.42 0.16
N LEU A 316 11.56 -18.32 -0.47
CA LEU A 316 12.12 -16.98 -0.26
C LEU A 316 11.01 -16.04 0.22
N ILE A 317 11.09 -15.56 1.45
CA ILE A 317 10.10 -14.64 2.03
C ILE A 317 10.78 -13.29 2.28
N ILE A 318 10.20 -12.21 1.77
CA ILE A 318 10.64 -10.84 1.99
C ILE A 318 9.53 -10.10 2.74
N PHE A 319 9.84 -9.64 3.96
CA PHE A 319 9.02 -8.67 4.67
C PHE A 319 9.57 -7.27 4.43
N THR A 320 8.69 -6.34 4.08
CA THR A 320 9.04 -4.94 3.80
C THR A 320 7.87 -4.03 4.12
N ALA A 321 8.04 -2.72 3.93
CA ALA A 321 6.95 -1.76 3.77
C ALA A 321 7.06 -1.09 2.39
N ASP A 322 6.17 -0.15 2.11
CA ASP A 322 6.06 0.62 0.87
C ASP A 322 6.17 2.14 1.10
N HIS A 323 6.11 2.60 2.34
CA HIS A 323 6.42 3.95 2.82
C HIS A 323 6.48 3.95 4.36
N GLY A 324 6.58 5.14 4.99
CA GLY A 324 6.29 5.35 6.39
C GLY A 324 4.91 5.95 6.61
N ASN A 325 4.38 5.85 7.83
CA ASN A 325 3.20 6.59 8.28
C ASN A 325 3.31 6.79 9.80
N ASP A 326 4.12 7.77 10.20
CA ASP A 326 4.52 7.99 11.59
C ASP A 326 3.37 8.55 12.45
N PRO A 327 2.77 7.74 13.34
CA PRO A 327 1.60 8.14 14.12
C PRO A 327 1.93 9.10 15.27
N THR A 328 3.20 9.45 15.45
CA THR A 328 3.66 10.36 16.51
C THR A 328 3.73 11.82 16.07
N THR A 329 3.42 12.10 14.80
CA THR A 329 3.45 13.44 14.22
C THR A 329 2.04 14.05 14.12
N PRO A 330 1.91 15.39 13.97
CA PRO A 330 0.62 16.01 13.66
C PRO A 330 0.11 15.72 12.24
N SER A 331 0.95 15.18 11.36
CA SER A 331 0.57 14.83 9.99
C SER A 331 -0.52 13.75 10.02
N THR A 332 -1.42 13.77 9.05
CA THR A 332 -2.31 12.64 8.75
C THR A 332 -2.05 12.09 7.36
N ASP A 333 -0.94 12.49 6.74
CA ASP A 333 -0.41 12.01 5.47
C ASP A 333 0.77 11.07 5.76
N HIS A 334 1.14 10.24 4.79
CA HIS A 334 2.28 9.34 4.89
C HIS A 334 3.59 10.10 5.14
N SER A 335 4.61 9.39 5.62
CA SER A 335 5.97 9.92 5.77
C SER A 335 6.92 9.32 4.73
N ARG A 336 7.78 10.17 4.17
CA ARG A 336 8.84 9.77 3.25
C ARG A 336 9.99 9.08 3.98
N GLU A 337 9.87 7.76 4.13
CA GLU A 337 10.81 6.93 4.88
C GLU A 337 11.45 5.82 4.04
N ARG A 338 12.60 5.35 4.52
CA ARG A 338 13.12 4.04 4.13
C ARG A 338 12.24 2.95 4.70
N VAL A 339 12.25 1.80 4.05
CA VAL A 339 11.50 0.61 4.47
C VAL A 339 12.46 -0.50 4.88
N PRO A 340 12.10 -1.37 5.84
CA PRO A 340 12.93 -2.49 6.23
C PRO A 340 12.92 -3.54 5.11
N LEU A 341 14.01 -4.29 4.98
CA LEU A 341 14.03 -5.53 4.21
C LEU A 341 14.47 -6.65 5.14
N LEU A 342 13.58 -7.59 5.42
CA LEU A 342 13.89 -8.83 6.15
C LEU A 342 13.64 -10.01 5.23
N ILE A 343 14.67 -10.81 4.99
CA ILE A 343 14.63 -11.91 4.04
C ILE A 343 14.86 -13.23 4.78
N ALA A 344 13.82 -14.05 4.79
CA ALA A 344 13.79 -15.35 5.45
C ALA A 344 13.61 -16.48 4.43
N GLY A 345 14.12 -17.66 4.76
CA GLY A 345 14.07 -18.84 3.89
C GLY A 345 15.05 -19.89 4.39
N GLY A 346 14.77 -21.18 4.12
CA GLY A 346 15.64 -22.26 4.61
C GLY A 346 17.06 -22.24 4.03
N LYS A 347 17.25 -21.61 2.85
CA LYS A 347 18.55 -21.40 2.20
C LYS A 347 19.04 -19.96 2.28
N VAL A 348 18.34 -19.09 2.99
CA VAL A 348 18.76 -17.70 3.15
C VAL A 348 19.86 -17.62 4.21
N ARG A 349 20.98 -17.01 3.84
CA ARG A 349 22.10 -16.71 4.74
C ARG A 349 21.75 -15.48 5.59
N PRO A 350 21.96 -15.52 6.91
CA PRO A 350 21.70 -14.37 7.78
C PRO A 350 22.84 -13.34 7.64
N VAL A 351 22.73 -12.48 6.65
CA VAL A 351 23.73 -11.44 6.33
C VAL A 351 23.08 -10.06 6.20
N SER A 352 23.86 -9.01 6.46
CA SER A 352 23.45 -7.66 6.09
C SER A 352 23.52 -7.49 4.57
N ILE A 353 22.45 -7.00 3.96
CA ILE A 353 22.42 -6.58 2.54
C ILE A 353 22.62 -5.07 2.39
N GLY A 354 22.92 -4.38 3.49
CA GLY A 354 23.09 -2.93 3.53
C GLY A 354 21.81 -2.15 3.19
N GLU A 355 22.00 -0.93 2.69
CA GLU A 355 20.92 -0.09 2.18
C GLU A 355 20.80 -0.27 0.66
N ARG A 356 19.61 -0.62 0.18
CA ARG A 356 19.26 -0.75 -1.22
C ARG A 356 18.82 0.59 -1.78
N ALA A 357 19.21 0.87 -3.03
CA ALA A 357 19.00 2.18 -3.66
C ALA A 357 17.54 2.45 -4.08
N THR A 358 16.71 1.40 -4.15
CA THR A 358 15.30 1.46 -4.56
C THR A 358 14.52 0.31 -3.93
N PHE A 359 13.22 0.48 -3.72
CA PHE A 359 12.33 -0.62 -3.34
C PHE A 359 12.29 -1.72 -4.41
N ALA A 360 12.57 -1.37 -5.68
CA ALA A 360 12.57 -2.30 -6.80
C ALA A 360 13.60 -3.43 -6.68
N ASP A 361 14.62 -3.29 -5.83
CA ASP A 361 15.58 -4.36 -5.55
C ASP A 361 14.90 -5.61 -4.97
N ALA A 362 13.82 -5.45 -4.19
CA ALA A 362 13.04 -6.58 -3.68
C ALA A 362 12.34 -7.35 -4.82
N GLY A 363 11.60 -6.65 -5.67
CA GLY A 363 10.94 -7.25 -6.84
C GLY A 363 11.94 -7.86 -7.83
N GLN A 364 13.06 -7.19 -8.08
CA GLN A 364 14.11 -7.71 -8.96
C GLN A 364 14.76 -8.97 -8.39
N THR A 365 14.91 -9.07 -7.07
CA THR A 365 15.39 -10.29 -6.40
C THR A 365 14.38 -11.44 -6.56
N ILE A 366 13.08 -11.17 -6.43
CA ILE A 366 12.03 -12.15 -6.67
C ILE A 366 11.99 -12.58 -8.15
N ALA A 367 12.16 -11.65 -9.08
CA ALA A 367 12.23 -11.94 -10.51
C ALA A 367 13.37 -12.92 -10.84
N ASP A 368 14.57 -12.65 -10.31
CA ASP A 368 15.75 -13.51 -10.44
C ASP A 368 15.50 -14.89 -9.80
N PHE A 369 14.91 -14.90 -8.60
CA PHE A 369 14.59 -16.13 -7.88
C PHE A 369 13.58 -17.02 -8.62
N LEU A 370 12.53 -16.44 -9.19
CA LEU A 370 11.51 -17.17 -9.96
C LEU A 370 11.90 -17.41 -11.42
N GLY A 371 13.05 -16.88 -11.86
CA GLY A 371 13.61 -17.13 -13.19
C GLY A 371 12.88 -16.42 -14.32
N VAL A 372 12.31 -15.24 -14.07
CA VAL A 372 11.69 -14.40 -15.10
C VAL A 372 12.63 -13.32 -15.59
N LYS A 373 12.25 -12.63 -16.68
CA LYS A 373 13.06 -11.56 -17.27
C LYS A 373 13.28 -10.43 -16.25
N PRO A 374 14.46 -9.75 -16.26
CA PRO A 374 14.72 -8.59 -15.43
C PRO A 374 13.63 -7.52 -15.56
N LEU A 375 13.37 -6.84 -14.46
CA LEU A 375 12.45 -5.70 -14.38
C LEU A 375 13.11 -4.45 -14.96
N ALA A 376 12.33 -3.39 -15.18
CA ALA A 376 12.86 -2.12 -15.67
C ALA A 376 13.75 -1.39 -14.64
N ALA A 377 13.53 -1.65 -13.35
CA ALA A 377 14.28 -1.08 -12.24
C ALA A 377 14.60 -2.14 -11.17
N GLY A 378 15.65 -1.86 -10.40
CA GLY A 378 16.13 -2.70 -9.30
C GLY A 378 17.38 -3.50 -9.65
N THR A 379 18.13 -3.87 -8.61
CA THR A 379 19.29 -4.75 -8.65
C THR A 379 19.06 -5.92 -7.70
N SER A 380 19.08 -7.15 -8.24
CA SER A 380 18.91 -8.37 -7.45
C SER A 380 20.04 -8.51 -6.43
N PHE A 381 19.69 -8.79 -5.18
CA PHE A 381 20.62 -9.19 -4.13
C PHE A 381 20.57 -10.70 -3.86
N LEU A 382 19.93 -11.49 -4.75
CA LEU A 382 19.72 -12.92 -4.53
C LEU A 382 21.05 -13.66 -4.26
N ARG A 383 22.11 -13.34 -5.01
CA ARG A 383 23.43 -13.96 -4.85
C ARG A 383 24.08 -13.67 -3.51
N GLU A 384 23.74 -12.55 -2.88
CA GLU A 384 24.26 -12.14 -1.57
C GLU A 384 23.63 -12.98 -0.45
N VAL A 385 22.35 -13.35 -0.61
CA VAL A 385 21.56 -13.99 0.45
C VAL A 385 21.30 -15.47 0.24
N TRP A 386 21.26 -15.98 -0.99
CA TRP A 386 20.84 -17.36 -1.28
C TRP A 386 22.03 -18.34 -1.30
N ALA A 387 21.95 -19.41 -0.51
CA ALA A 387 22.89 -20.53 -0.57
C ALA A 387 22.51 -21.49 -1.70
N GLU A 388 23.43 -21.73 -2.63
CA GLU A 388 23.26 -22.67 -3.75
C GLU A 388 23.22 -24.14 -3.31
#